data_AF-A0A3S5DMH7-F1
#
_entry.id   AF-A0A3S5DMH7-F1
#
_cell.length_a   1.000
_cell.length_b   1.000
_cell.length_c   1.000
_cell.angle_alpha   90.00
_cell.angle_beta   90.00
_cell.angle_gamma   90.00
#
_symmetry.space_group_name_H-M   'P 1'
#
loop_
_entity.id
_entity.type
_entity.pdbx_description
1 polymer ?
#
loop_
_entity_poly.entity_id
_entity_poly.type
_entity_poly.pdbx_seq_one_letter_code
_entity_poly.pdbx_strand_id
1 'polypeptide(L)' 'MATIKDVARLAGVSVATVSRVINDSPKASEASRLAVTSAMESLKLSP' A
#
# COMPACT_ATOMS: atom_id res chain seq x y z
N MET A 1 11.61 -5.73 -8.98
CA MET A 1 10.34 -6.40 -8.62
C MET A 1 9.82 -5.81 -7.32
N ALA A 2 8.83 -4.93 -7.39
CA ALA A 2 8.29 -4.26 -6.21
C ALA A 2 7.55 -5.28 -5.32
N THR A 3 7.92 -5.35 -4.04
CA THR A 3 7.27 -6.25 -3.08
C THR A 3 6.26 -5.49 -2.22
N ILE A 4 5.35 -6.22 -1.57
CA ILE A 4 4.40 -5.63 -0.60
C ILE A 4 5.13 -4.88 0.54
N LYS A 5 6.35 -5.31 0.89
CA LYS A 5 7.19 -4.59 1.87
C LYS A 5 7.62 -3.22 1.36
N ASP A 6 7.93 -3.09 0.07
CA ASP A 6 8.31 -1.82 -0.54
C ASP A 6 7.11 -0.88 -0.62
N VAL A 7 5.94 -1.40 -1.00
CA VAL A 7 4.68 -0.65 -0.98
C VAL A 7 4.37 -0.15 0.44
N ALA A 8 4.50 -1.01 1.45
CA ALA A 8 4.27 -0.65 2.84
C ALA A 8 5.23 0.46 3.32
N ARG A 9 6.52 0.35 2.97
CA ARG A 9 7.53 1.35 3.31
C ARG A 9 7.25 2.69 2.64
N LEU A 10 6.88 2.68 1.37
CA LEU A 10 6.65 3.89 0.59
C LEU A 10 5.33 4.58 0.95
N ALA A 11 4.30 3.81 1.27
CA ALA A 11 3.03 4.31 1.80
C ALA A 11 3.10 4.73 3.28
N GLY A 12 4.21 4.46 3.98
CA GLY A 12 4.34 4.77 5.41
C GLY A 12 3.40 3.95 6.32
N VAL A 13 2.99 2.76 5.88
CA VAL A 13 2.06 1.90 6.64
C VAL A 13 2.65 0.51 6.89
N SER A 14 2.03 -0.26 7.78
CA SER A 14 2.42 -1.65 8.01
C SER A 14 2.02 -2.56 6.84
N VAL A 15 2.74 -3.67 6.65
CA VAL A 15 2.36 -4.73 5.69
C VAL A 15 0.94 -5.26 5.97
N ALA A 16 0.54 -5.32 7.24
CA ALA A 16 -0.83 -5.68 7.61
C ALA A 16 -1.87 -4.66 7.13
N THR A 17 -1.53 -3.36 7.12
CA THR A 17 -2.38 -2.30 6.56
C THR A 17 -2.49 -2.45 5.04
N VAL A 18 -1.38 -2.71 4.33
CA VAL A 18 -1.41 -2.99 2.89
C VAL A 18 -2.29 -4.20 2.59
N SER A 19 -2.15 -5.28 3.36
CA SER A 19 -2.99 -6.47 3.23
C SER A 19 -4.46 -6.16 3.48
N ARG A 20 -4.80 -5.32 4.48
CA ARG A 20 -6.17 -4.86 4.73
C ARG A 20 -6.73 -4.02 3.58
N VAL A 21 -5.91 -3.16 2.98
CA VAL A 21 -6.32 -2.36 1.81
C VAL A 21 -6.58 -3.25 0.60
N ILE A 22 -5.69 -4.21 0.32
CA ILE A 22 -5.84 -5.17 -0.79
C ILE A 22 -7.07 -6.06 -0.61
N ASN A 23 -7.36 -6.48 0.63
CA ASN A 23 -8.54 -7.29 0.97
C ASN A 23 -9.80 -6.45 1.26
N ASP A 24 -9.78 -5.16 0.94
CA ASP A 24 -10.89 -4.21 1.13
C ASP A 24 -11.51 -4.25 2.55
N SER A 25 -10.64 -4.39 3.56
CA SER A 25 -11.07 -4.49 4.94
C SER A 25 -11.59 -3.13 5.44
N PRO A 26 -12.73 -3.09 6.15
CA PRO A 26 -13.27 -1.84 6.72
C PRO A 26 -12.36 -1.21 7.78
N LYS A 27 -11.35 -1.94 8.26
CA LYS A 27 -10.35 -1.44 9.22
C LYS A 27 -9.27 -0.56 8.59
N ALA A 28 -9.21 -0.47 7.25
CA ALA A 28 -8.30 0.44 6.56
C ALA A 28 -8.96 1.81 6.40
N SER A 29 -8.34 2.84 6.98
CA SER A 29 -8.77 4.23 6.77
C SER A 29 -8.60 4.63 5.31
N GLU A 30 -9.40 5.60 4.87
CA GLU A 30 -9.32 6.14 3.52
C GLU A 30 -7.92 6.70 3.22
N ALA A 31 -7.29 7.37 4.20
CA ALA A 31 -5.91 7.82 4.11
C ALA A 31 -4.92 6.67 3.87
N SER A 32 -5.12 5.53 4.53
CA SER A 32 -4.28 4.33 4.32
C SER A 32 -4.47 3.75 2.93
N ARG A 33 -5.71 3.75 2.41
CA ARG A 33 -6.01 3.29 1.04
C ARG A 33 -5.32 4.18 0.02
N LEU A 34 -5.48 5.50 0.13
CA LEU A 34 -4.84 6.46 -0.75
C LEU A 34 -3.31 6.32 -0.75
N ALA A 35 -2.69 6.26 0.44
CA ALA A 35 -1.24 6.09 0.57
C ALA A 35 -0.74 4.80 -0.10
N VAL A 36 -1.45 3.68 0.12
CA VAL A 36 -1.11 2.39 -0.50
C VAL A 36 -1.29 2.43 -2.01
N THR A 37 -2.38 3.00 -2.51
CA THR A 37 -2.64 3.13 -3.95
C THR A 37 -1.58 3.98 -4.64
N SER A 38 -1.26 5.16 -4.10
CA SER A 38 -0.20 6.03 -4.63
C SER A 38 1.18 5.37 -4.58
N ALA A 39 1.45 4.58 -3.52
CA ALA A 39 2.70 3.85 -3.41
C ALA A 39 2.81 2.71 -4.44
N MET A 40 1.72 1.98 -4.67
CA MET A 40 1.65 0.94 -5.70
C MET A 40 1.85 1.52 -7.09
N GLU A 41 1.24 2.67 -7.42
CA GLU A 41 1.47 3.34 -8.70
C GLU A 41 2.92 3.80 -8.87
N SER A 42 3.49 4.43 -7.84
CA SER A 42 4.88 4.90 -7.85
C SER A 42 5.88 3.76 -8.06
N LEU A 43 5.61 2.59 -7.45
CA LEU A 43 6.43 1.39 -7.61
C LEU A 43 6.22 0.68 -8.94
N LYS A 44 5.03 0.75 -9.54
CA LYS A 44 4.76 0.25 -10.90
C LYS A 44 5.49 1.03 -11.98
N LEU A 45 5.73 2.32 -11.72
CA LEU A 45 6.48 3.23 -12.60
C LEU A 45 8.00 3.03 -12.51
N SER A 46 8.51 2.27 -11.54
CA SER A 46 9.92 1.92 -11.42
C SER A 46 10.21 0.59 -12.14
N PRO A 47 10.87 0.58 -13.31
CA PRO A 47 11.25 -0.64 -14.01
C PRO A 47 12.25 -1.52 -13.23
#